data_AF-A0A173RD66-F1
#
_entry.id   AF-A0A173RD66-F1
#
_cell.length_a   1.000
_cell.length_b   1.000
_cell.length_c   1.000
_cell.angle_alpha   90.00
_cell.angle_beta   90.00
_cell.angle_gamma   90.00
#
_symmetry.space_group_name_H-M   'P 1'
#
loop_
_entity.id
_entity.type
_entity.pdbx_description
1 polymer ?
#
loop_
_entity_poly.entity_id
_entity_poly.type
_entity_poly.pdbx_seq_one_letter_code
_entity_poly.pdbx_strand_id
1 'polypeptide(L)'
;MVLMGIKLPLEAVMRQIASGIDILVHLGRLRDKSRKVLEIMEVLGYEKGEIRLQPLFSFQETGSKDGKIQGEWVKRSTLTRTEKLMAAGYQPEGVCPGDNGKHSSGVSDRHAVLFKTMDDGSAFSSGNEVLRKDDLSGGGKREETF
;
A
#
# COMPACT_ATOMS: atom_id res chain seq x y z
N MET A 1 2.74 4.41 49.16
CA MET A 1 3.19 5.61 48.42
C MET A 1 2.07 6.06 47.51
N VAL A 2 1.61 7.30 47.67
CA VAL A 2 0.49 7.86 46.92
C VAL A 2 1.06 8.60 45.71
N LEU A 3 0.81 8.09 44.50
CA LEU A 3 1.07 8.82 43.25
C LEU A 3 -0.11 9.76 42.96
N MET A 4 -0.30 10.75 43.83
CA MET A 4 -1.26 11.83 43.55
C MET A 4 -0.56 12.90 42.72
N GLY A 5 -1.02 13.08 41.48
CA GLY A 5 -0.83 14.36 40.76
C GLY A 5 0.15 14.37 39.59
N ILE A 6 0.64 13.24 39.08
CA ILE A 6 1.34 13.25 37.79
C ILE A 6 0.28 13.36 36.70
N LYS A 7 0.00 14.58 36.25
CA LYS A 7 -0.71 14.82 34.99
C LYS A 7 0.11 14.14 33.91
N LEU A 8 -0.35 12.98 33.42
CA LEU A 8 0.28 12.29 32.29
C LEU A 8 0.50 13.32 31.18
N PRO A 9 1.75 13.57 30.75
CA PRO A 9 2.00 14.53 29.70
C PRO A 9 1.23 14.07 28.47
N LEU A 10 0.42 14.96 27.89
CA LEU A 10 -0.36 14.65 26.70
C LEU A 10 0.53 14.07 25.60
N GLU A 11 1.76 14.58 25.46
CA GLU A 11 2.76 14.07 24.53
C GLU A 11 3.11 12.59 24.75
N ALA A 12 3.22 12.14 26.00
CA ALA A 12 3.52 10.75 26.31
C ALA A 12 2.36 9.83 25.91
N VAL A 13 1.12 10.27 26.15
CA VAL A 13 -0.08 9.54 25.72
C VAL A 13 -0.17 9.49 24.19
N MET A 14 0.03 10.62 23.51
CA MET A 14 0.00 10.70 22.05
C MET A 14 1.10 9.83 21.40
N ARG A 15 2.31 9.84 21.97
CA ARG A 15 3.40 8.97 21.52
C ARG A 15 3.08 7.49 21.71
N GLN A 16 2.42 7.13 22.82
CA GLN A 16 2.02 5.76 23.08
C GLN A 16 0.90 5.29 22.14
N ILE A 17 -0.04 6.17 21.83
CA ILE A 17 -1.07 5.88 20.82
C ILE A 17 -0.42 5.69 19.45
N ALA A 18 0.47 6.60 19.05
CA ALA A 18 1.16 6.53 17.76
C ALA A 18 2.07 5.31 17.62
N SER A 19 2.62 4.76 18.71
CA SER A 19 3.42 3.52 18.66
C SER A 19 2.55 2.25 18.55
N GLY A 20 1.31 2.29 19.02
CA GLY A 20 0.38 1.17 19.00
C GLY A 20 -0.38 0.98 17.69
N ILE A 21 -0.40 2.00 16.82
CA ILE A 21 -1.13 1.98 15.55
C ILE A 21 -0.12 1.96 14.41
N ASP A 22 -0.26 0.99 13.49
CA ASP A 22 0.63 0.86 12.33
C ASP A 22 -0.03 1.37 11.04
N ILE A 23 -1.29 1.00 10.82
CA ILE A 23 -2.06 1.35 9.60
C ILE A 23 -3.38 2.01 9.99
N LEU A 24 -3.71 3.09 9.28
CA LEU A 24 -4.97 3.81 9.38
C LEU A 24 -5.73 3.66 8.06
N VAL A 25 -6.96 3.16 8.14
CA VAL A 25 -7.86 3.01 6.99
C VAL A 25 -8.96 4.04 7.10
N HIS A 26 -8.96 5.01 6.19
CA HIS A 26 -9.97 6.06 6.16
C HIS A 26 -11.14 5.59 5.29
N LEU A 27 -12.30 5.38 5.92
CA LEU A 27 -13.56 5.10 5.23
C LEU A 27 -14.38 6.39 5.09
N GLY A 28 -14.91 6.64 3.89
CA GLY A 28 -15.76 7.78 3.61
C GLY A 28 -17.09 7.35 3.00
N ARG A 29 -18.13 8.17 3.21
CA ARG A 29 -19.39 8.04 2.48
C ARG A 29 -19.37 9.00 1.30
N LEU A 30 -19.51 8.45 0.10
CA LEU A 30 -19.50 9.19 -1.15
C LEU A 30 -20.89 9.76 -1.48
N ARG A 31 -20.96 10.63 -2.51
CA ARG A 31 -22.19 11.34 -2.91
C ARG A 31 -23.27 10.38 -3.44
N ASP A 32 -22.86 9.25 -3.98
CA ASP A 32 -23.71 8.13 -4.37
C ASP A 32 -24.24 7.32 -3.17
N LYS A 33 -23.96 7.77 -1.94
CA LYS A 33 -24.29 7.15 -0.65
C LYS A 33 -23.54 5.85 -0.36
N SER A 34 -22.66 5.40 -1.24
CA SER A 34 -21.80 4.24 -1.01
C SER A 34 -20.74 4.56 0.06
N ARG A 35 -20.27 3.54 0.77
CA ARG A 35 -19.11 3.65 1.66
C ARG A 35 -17.92 3.03 0.97
N LYS A 36 -16.87 3.80 0.74
CA LYS A 36 -15.62 3.32 0.17
C LYS A 36 -14.47 3.68 1.09
N VAL A 37 -13.41 2.87 1.06
CA VAL A 37 -12.12 3.33 1.59
C VAL A 37 -11.72 4.53 0.72
N LEU A 38 -11.23 5.60 1.33
CA LEU A 38 -10.71 6.77 0.64
C LEU A 38 -9.19 6.75 0.62
N GLU A 39 -8.58 6.44 1.76
CA GLU A 39 -7.14 6.40 1.90
C GLU A 39 -6.70 5.31 2.88
N ILE A 40 -5.53 4.75 2.62
CA ILE A 40 -4.82 3.85 3.51
C ILE A 40 -3.50 4.54 3.82
N MET A 41 -3.27 4.82 5.10
CA MET A 41 -2.10 5.55 5.58
C MET A 41 -1.31 4.68 6.55
N GLU A 42 0.00 4.80 6.48
CA GLU A 42 0.95 4.30 7.47
C GLU A 42 1.16 5.37 8.55
N VAL A 43 1.17 4.96 9.81
CA VAL A 43 1.52 5.82 10.93
C VAL A 43 3.03 5.77 11.12
N LEU A 44 3.71 6.87 10.83
CA LEU A 44 5.17 6.94 10.99
C LEU A 44 5.58 7.17 12.45
N GLY A 45 4.74 7.82 13.24
CA GLY A 45 4.97 8.03 14.68
C GLY A 45 4.53 9.42 15.14
N TYR A 46 5.08 9.87 16.26
CA TYR A 46 4.78 11.16 16.88
C TYR A 46 6.03 12.04 16.93
N GLU A 47 6.02 13.17 16.22
CA GLU A 47 7.15 14.10 16.09
C GLU A 47 6.66 15.54 16.29
N LYS A 48 7.38 16.36 17.06
CA LYS A 48 7.10 17.81 17.26
C LYS A 48 5.65 18.15 17.65
N GLY A 49 5.00 17.27 18.41
CA GLY A 49 3.63 17.52 18.86
C GLY A 49 2.54 16.87 17.98
N GLU A 50 2.90 16.29 16.83
CA GLU A 50 1.94 15.81 15.83
C GLU A 50 2.18 14.35 15.43
N ILE A 51 1.10 13.66 15.03
CA ILE A 51 1.19 12.31 14.45
C ILE A 51 1.54 12.44 12.97
N ARG A 52 2.63 11.81 12.56
CA ARG A 52 3.08 11.74 11.17
C ARG A 52 2.39 10.59 10.46
N LEU A 53 1.73 10.89 9.34
CA LEU A 53 1.03 9.93 8.50
C LEU A 53 1.63 9.95 7.10
N GLN A 54 1.69 8.78 6.47
CA GLN A 54 2.13 8.61 5.09
C GLN A 54 1.06 7.85 4.29
N PRO A 55 0.47 8.43 3.23
CA PRO A 55 -0.48 7.71 2.39
C PRO A 55 0.22 6.61 1.60
N LEU A 56 -0.25 5.38 1.76
CA LEU A 56 0.18 4.21 0.98
C LEU A 56 -0.67 4.07 -0.28
N PHE A 57 -1.98 4.29 -0.15
CA PHE A 57 -2.95 4.22 -1.23
C PHE A 57 -4.00 5.30 -1.06
N SER A 58 -4.41 5.92 -2.16
CA SER A 58 -5.53 6.88 -2.19
C SER A 58 -6.48 6.52 -3.32
N PHE A 59 -7.77 6.63 -3.04
CA PHE A 59 -8.84 6.49 -4.02
C PHE A 59 -8.98 7.80 -4.80
N GLN A 60 -8.82 7.74 -6.12
CA GLN A 60 -9.09 8.86 -7.02
C GLN A 60 -10.40 8.62 -7.75
N GLU A 61 -11.34 9.56 -7.59
CA GLU A 61 -12.58 9.57 -8.36
C GLU A 61 -12.27 9.90 -9.83
N THR A 62 -12.58 8.97 -10.73
CA THR A 62 -12.40 9.16 -12.18
C THR A 62 -13.68 9.69 -12.83
N GLY A 63 -14.83 9.51 -12.18
CA GLY A 63 -16.11 10.02 -12.66
C GLY A 63 -17.29 9.34 -12.01
N SER A 64 -18.45 9.43 -12.66
CA SER A 64 -19.68 8.78 -12.21
C SER A 64 -20.36 8.11 -13.40
N LYS A 65 -20.82 6.88 -13.21
CA LYS A 65 -21.60 6.12 -14.20
C LYS A 65 -22.88 5.62 -13.54
N ASP A 66 -24.02 5.89 -14.16
CA ASP A 66 -25.34 5.48 -13.65
C ASP A 66 -25.62 5.93 -12.21
N GLY A 67 -25.12 7.11 -11.84
CA GLY A 67 -25.25 7.67 -10.49
C GLY A 67 -24.35 7.04 -9.42
N LYS A 68 -23.49 6.08 -9.79
CA LYS A 68 -22.44 5.50 -8.93
C LYS A 68 -21.09 6.15 -9.21
N ILE A 69 -20.36 6.49 -8.15
CA ILE A 69 -19.01 7.04 -8.26
C ILE A 69 -18.04 5.93 -8.62
N GLN A 70 -17.31 6.17 -9.71
CA GLN A 70 -16.24 5.34 -10.21
C GLN A 70 -14.90 5.96 -9.79
N GLY A 71 -13.93 5.12 -9.50
CA GLY A 71 -12.59 5.57 -9.17
C GLY A 71 -11.62 4.42 -9.10
N GLU A 72 -10.35 4.80 -9.04
CA GLU A 72 -9.23 3.88 -9.03
C GLU A 72 -8.36 4.09 -7.80
N TRP A 73 -7.72 3.02 -7.35
CA TRP A 73 -6.77 3.07 -6.25
C TRP A 73 -5.38 3.33 -6.80
N VAL A 74 -4.78 4.42 -6.35
CA VAL A 74 -3.40 4.78 -6.74
C VAL A 74 -2.48 4.54 -5.57
N LYS A 75 -1.46 3.70 -5.78
CA LYS A 75 -0.36 3.51 -4.83
C LYS A 75 0.45 4.81 -4.76
N ARG A 76 0.64 5.32 -3.56
CA ARG A 76 1.35 6.58 -3.28
C ARG A 76 2.75 6.35 -2.75
N SER A 77 2.93 5.39 -1.84
CA SER A 77 4.23 5.04 -1.30
C SER A 77 4.33 3.56 -0.93
N THR A 78 5.53 3.15 -0.54
CA THR A 78 5.81 1.82 0.02
C THR A 78 5.90 1.92 1.54
N LEU A 79 5.56 0.83 2.23
CA LEU A 79 5.69 0.70 3.68
C LEU A 79 7.12 0.99 4.15
N THR A 80 7.24 1.76 5.22
CA THR A 80 8.53 2.16 5.79
C THR A 80 8.81 1.42 7.10
N ARG A 81 7.79 1.27 7.96
CA ARG A 81 7.87 0.68 9.30
C ARG A 81 7.60 -0.83 9.27
N THR A 82 8.51 -1.57 8.68
CA THR A 82 8.37 -3.04 8.53
C THR A 82 8.89 -3.82 9.74
N GLU A 83 9.40 -3.17 10.79
CA GLU A 83 10.11 -3.86 11.87
C GLU A 83 9.20 -4.82 12.63
N LYS A 84 7.95 -4.42 12.90
CA LYS A 84 6.95 -5.28 13.54
C LYS A 84 6.54 -6.45 12.64
N LEU A 85 6.43 -6.21 11.34
CA LEU A 85 6.13 -7.25 10.35
C LEU A 85 7.27 -8.28 10.29
N MET A 86 8.52 -7.82 10.24
CA MET A 86 9.70 -8.68 10.30
C MET A 86 9.78 -9.47 11.60
N ALA A 87 9.52 -8.84 12.74
CA ALA A 87 9.48 -9.51 14.04
C ALA A 87 8.36 -10.57 14.12
N ALA A 88 7.26 -10.38 13.38
CA ALA A 88 6.19 -11.37 13.23
C ALA A 88 6.51 -12.46 12.19
N GLY A 89 7.67 -12.40 11.53
CA GLY A 89 8.12 -13.39 10.54
C GLY A 89 7.76 -13.06 9.09
N TYR A 90 7.21 -11.87 8.81
CA TYR A 90 6.96 -11.40 7.45
C TYR A 90 8.22 -10.75 6.87
N GLN A 91 8.73 -11.28 5.76
CA GLN A 91 9.87 -10.67 5.07
C GLN A 91 9.36 -9.70 4.01
N PRO A 92 9.93 -8.49 3.92
CA PRO A 92 9.69 -7.65 2.75
C PRO A 92 10.18 -8.42 1.52
N GLU A 93 9.40 -8.35 0.45
CA GLU A 93 9.60 -9.19 -0.73
C GLU A 93 11.04 -9.08 -1.25
N GLY A 94 11.74 -10.21 -1.38
CA GLY A 94 13.08 -10.29 -1.98
C GLY A 94 14.27 -10.55 -1.05
N VAL A 95 14.09 -10.83 0.25
CA VAL A 95 15.23 -11.21 1.13
C VAL A 95 14.92 -12.46 1.94
N CYS A 96 15.20 -13.63 1.36
CA CYS A 96 15.29 -14.89 2.09
C CYS A 96 16.72 -15.02 2.68
N PRO A 97 16.92 -15.14 4.01
CA PRO A 97 18.22 -15.39 4.59
C PRO A 97 18.62 -16.84 4.30
N GLY A 98 19.50 -17.03 3.31
CA GLY A 98 20.03 -18.35 2.93
C GLY A 98 20.07 -18.62 1.43
N ASP A 99 19.56 -17.72 0.58
CA ASP A 99 19.59 -17.93 -0.88
C ASP A 99 20.80 -17.21 -1.50
N ASN A 100 21.74 -18.00 -2.03
CA ASN A 100 22.91 -17.51 -2.77
C ASN A 100 22.48 -17.06 -4.18
N GLY A 101 21.62 -16.04 -4.27
CA GLY A 101 21.34 -15.29 -5.50
C GLY A 101 20.97 -16.11 -6.75
N LYS A 102 20.42 -17.33 -6.62
CA LYS A 102 20.13 -18.21 -7.77
C LYS A 102 18.66 -18.49 -8.02
N HIS A 103 17.76 -17.88 -7.26
CA HIS A 103 16.35 -17.88 -7.61
C HIS A 103 15.90 -16.45 -7.91
N SER A 104 15.80 -16.12 -9.20
CA SER A 104 14.81 -15.14 -9.67
C SER A 104 13.42 -15.76 -9.48
N SER A 105 13.05 -16.03 -8.23
CA SER A 105 11.69 -16.42 -7.92
C SER A 105 10.88 -15.15 -8.11
N GLY A 106 10.27 -15.06 -9.30
CA GLY A 106 9.15 -14.17 -9.59
C GLY A 106 7.99 -14.55 -8.68
N VAL A 107 8.13 -14.26 -7.38
CA VAL A 107 7.04 -14.27 -6.43
C VAL A 107 6.26 -13.01 -6.74
N SER A 108 5.34 -13.14 -7.68
CA SER A 108 4.28 -12.17 -7.95
C SER A 108 3.67 -11.72 -6.64
N ASP A 109 3.57 -10.41 -6.40
CA ASP A 109 2.79 -9.71 -5.36
C ASP A 109 1.60 -10.56 -4.84
N ARG A 110 1.82 -11.50 -3.91
CA ARG A 110 0.74 -12.33 -3.34
C ARG A 110 0.08 -11.67 -2.14
N HIS A 111 0.63 -10.54 -1.71
CA HIS A 111 0.01 -9.61 -0.79
C HIS A 111 -0.76 -8.50 -1.54
N ALA A 112 -1.35 -8.82 -2.69
CA ALA A 112 -2.43 -8.01 -3.23
C ALA A 112 -3.59 -8.06 -2.22
N VAL A 113 -3.75 -7.01 -1.41
CA VAL A 113 -4.96 -6.83 -0.63
C VAL A 113 -6.07 -6.55 -1.64
N LEU A 114 -6.81 -7.61 -1.99
CA LEU A 114 -7.94 -7.52 -2.90
C LEU A 114 -9.07 -6.77 -2.19
N PHE A 115 -9.12 -5.46 -2.38
CA PHE A 115 -10.23 -4.63 -1.91
C PHE A 115 -11.43 -4.87 -2.81
N LYS A 116 -12.25 -5.85 -2.43
CA LYS A 116 -13.54 -6.08 -3.08
C LYS A 116 -14.51 -5.00 -2.60
N THR A 117 -14.85 -4.05 -3.46
CA THR A 117 -15.99 -3.15 -3.22
C THR A 117 -17.25 -4.00 -3.20
N MET A 118 -18.05 -3.91 -2.14
CA MET A 118 -19.21 -4.77 -1.90
C MET A 118 -20.32 -4.64 -2.96
N ASP A 119 -20.30 -3.59 -3.78
CA ASP A 119 -21.44 -3.21 -4.62
C ASP A 119 -21.27 -3.50 -6.12
N ASP A 120 -20.06 -3.78 -6.61
CA ASP A 120 -19.79 -4.05 -8.02
C ASP A 120 -18.66 -5.08 -8.09
N GLY A 121 -18.85 -6.20 -8.80
CA GLY A 121 -17.93 -7.34 -8.85
C GLY A 121 -16.54 -7.10 -9.48
N SER A 122 -16.01 -5.88 -9.45
CA SER A 122 -14.65 -5.56 -9.89
C SER A 122 -13.62 -6.00 -8.83
N ALA A 123 -12.95 -7.12 -9.09
CA ALA A 123 -11.74 -7.53 -8.39
C ALA A 123 -10.53 -6.80 -9.01
N PHE A 124 -9.84 -5.96 -8.23
CA PHE A 124 -8.60 -5.32 -8.70
C PHE A 124 -7.39 -6.08 -8.16
N SER A 125 -6.68 -6.78 -9.06
CA SER A 125 -5.34 -7.29 -8.80
C SER A 125 -4.36 -6.15 -9.03
N SER A 126 -3.49 -5.87 -8.05
CA SER A 126 -2.35 -4.96 -8.25
C SER A 126 -1.38 -5.62 -9.23
N GLY A 127 -1.63 -5.44 -10.53
CA GLY A 127 -0.73 -5.88 -11.59
C GLY A 127 0.40 -4.87 -11.75
N ASN A 128 1.58 -5.18 -11.21
CA ASN A 128 2.81 -4.56 -11.64
C ASN A 128 3.21 -5.18 -12.99
N GLU A 129 2.61 -4.71 -14.09
CA GLU A 129 3.02 -5.12 -15.44
C GLU A 129 4.34 -4.40 -15.78
N VAL A 130 5.46 -5.04 -15.43
CA VAL A 130 6.78 -4.66 -15.95
C VAL A 130 6.82 -5.05 -17.42
N LEU A 131 6.53 -4.07 -18.28
CA LEU A 131 6.80 -4.13 -19.71
C LEU A 131 8.31 -4.38 -19.90
N ARG A 132 8.70 -5.63 -20.14
CA ARG A 132 10.06 -5.96 -20.57
C ARG A 132 10.23 -5.50 -22.02
N LYS A 133 10.82 -4.32 -22.18
CA LYS A 133 11.51 -3.91 -23.42
C LYS A 133 12.89 -4.55 -23.39
N ASP A 134 13.02 -5.72 -23.99
CA ASP A 134 14.23 -6.44 -24.45
C ASP A 134 13.63 -7.78 -24.95
N ASP A 135 13.30 -7.99 -26.23
CA ASP A 135 14.25 -8.37 -27.27
C ASP A 135 13.69 -8.03 -28.67
N LEU A 136 13.97 -6.82 -29.15
CA LEU A 136 13.96 -6.51 -30.59
C LEU A 136 15.35 -5.94 -30.93
N SER A 137 16.31 -6.82 -31.21
CA SER A 137 17.47 -6.45 -32.02
C SER A 137 18.12 -7.65 -32.72
N GLY A 138 18.42 -7.46 -34.00
CA GLY A 138 19.14 -8.39 -34.89
C GLY A 138 18.19 -9.04 -35.91
N GLY A 139 18.18 -8.72 -37.20
CA GLY A 139 19.18 -8.08 -38.05
C GLY A 139 19.22 -8.85 -39.37
N GLY A 140 18.71 -8.23 -40.44
CA GLY A 140 19.05 -8.46 -41.86
C GLY A 140 18.95 -9.86 -42.47
N LYS A 141 18.13 -9.99 -43.53
CA LYS A 141 18.66 -10.13 -44.90
C LYS A 141 17.59 -9.87 -45.94
N ARG A 142 17.97 -9.03 -46.90
CA ARG A 142 17.38 -8.88 -48.23
C ARG A 142 17.55 -10.21 -48.99
N GLU A 143 16.53 -10.62 -49.72
CA GLU A 143 16.71 -11.16 -51.07
C GLU A 143 15.44 -10.83 -51.87
N GLU A 144 15.63 -9.99 -52.89
CA GLU A 144 14.70 -9.80 -53.99
C GLU A 144 14.84 -10.97 -54.97
N THR A 145 13.84 -11.10 -55.84
CA THR A 145 13.86 -11.62 -57.23
C THR A 145 13.16 -12.98 -57.42
N PHE A 146 12.13 -12.91 -58.27
CA PHE A 146 11.51 -13.91 -59.15
C PHE A 146 11.57 -15.41 -58.77
#